data_AF-A0AAJ2ACE5-F1
#
_entry.id   AF-A0AAJ2ACE5-F1
#
_cell.length_a   1.000
_cell.length_b   1.000
_cell.length_c   1.000
_cell.angle_alpha   90.00
_cell.angle_beta   90.00
_cell.angle_gamma   90.00
#
_symmetry.space_group_name_H-M   'P 1'
#
loop_
_entity.id
_entity.type
_entity.pdbx_description
1 polymer ?
#
loop_
_entity_poly.entity_id
_entity_poly.type
_entity_poly.pdbx_seq_one_letter_code
_entity_poly.pdbx_strand_id
1 'polypeptide(L)'
;MTNTTEAIVRRHTTAAGLIDFFFERFDTAHASDNELQYLADFTATVADMAESLSTLTAGIGMLVSADSRSESKHLRTEALQGKDEPALLFHVAAEIELIARIAEVAADSNCYLQRRLTDRLKIERSRRGFSDEYSSQAVNHG
;
A
#
# COMPACT_ATOMS: atom_id res chain seq x y z
N MET A 1 -1.00 -41.66 14.25
CA MET A 1 -1.74 -41.26 13.04
C MET A 1 -2.68 -40.12 13.45
N THR A 2 -2.09 -38.94 13.70
CA THR A 2 -2.08 -37.75 12.83
C THR A 2 -3.44 -37.05 12.76
N ASN A 3 -3.83 -36.45 13.89
CA ASN A 3 -4.79 -35.35 13.93
C ASN A 3 -4.09 -34.09 13.41
N THR A 4 -3.98 -33.98 12.09
CA THR A 4 -3.41 -32.80 11.43
C THR A 4 -4.30 -32.45 10.24
N THR A 5 -5.53 -32.05 10.52
CA THR A 5 -6.36 -31.41 9.51
C THR A 5 -6.85 -30.11 10.10
N GLU A 6 -6.04 -29.10 9.79
CA GLU A 6 -6.47 -27.74 9.54
C GLU A 6 -7.08 -27.05 10.76
N ALA A 7 -6.17 -26.46 11.54
CA ALA A 7 -6.36 -25.07 11.94
C ALA A 7 -6.61 -24.25 10.67
N ILE A 8 -7.86 -24.29 10.18
CA ILE A 8 -8.43 -23.20 9.42
C ILE A 8 -8.45 -22.06 10.43
N VAL A 9 -7.31 -21.38 10.54
CA VAL A 9 -7.28 -19.96 10.87
C VAL A 9 -8.35 -19.42 9.94
N ARG A 10 -9.52 -19.10 10.50
CA ARG A 10 -10.51 -18.27 9.83
C ARG A 10 -9.74 -16.99 9.57
N ARG A 11 -9.02 -16.91 8.45
CA ARG A 11 -8.49 -15.67 7.90
C ARG A 11 -9.74 -14.81 7.85
N HIS A 12 -9.85 -13.88 8.79
CA HIS A 12 -10.84 -12.83 8.70
C HIS A 12 -10.65 -12.29 7.28
N THR A 13 -11.66 -12.43 6.44
CA THR A 13 -11.65 -11.86 5.09
C THR A 13 -11.68 -10.35 5.25
N THR A 14 -10.51 -9.77 5.47
CA THR A 14 -10.27 -8.33 5.55
C THR A 14 -10.01 -7.79 4.15
N ALA A 15 -10.24 -6.50 3.95
CA ALA A 15 -9.89 -5.84 2.70
C ALA A 15 -8.38 -5.95 2.42
N ALA A 16 -7.54 -5.81 3.45
CA ALA A 16 -6.10 -6.04 3.35
C ALA A 16 -5.78 -7.46 2.86
N GLY A 17 -6.37 -8.50 3.47
CA GLY A 17 -6.18 -9.88 3.05
C GLY A 17 -6.67 -10.18 1.63
N LEU A 18 -7.64 -9.42 1.12
CA LEU A 18 -8.05 -9.50 -0.29
C LEU A 18 -6.98 -8.92 -1.22
N ILE A 19 -6.37 -7.79 -0.84
CA ILE A 19 -5.25 -7.21 -1.58
C ILE A 19 -4.07 -8.17 -1.59
N ASP A 20 -3.73 -8.78 -0.44
CA ASP A 20 -2.68 -9.81 -0.34
C ASP A 20 -2.94 -10.92 -1.35
N PHE A 21 -4.15 -11.46 -1.33
CA PHE A 21 -4.53 -12.58 -2.17
C PHE A 21 -4.36 -12.28 -3.66
N PHE A 22 -4.77 -11.07 -4.10
CA PHE A 22 -4.63 -10.69 -5.50
C PHE A 22 -3.19 -10.35 -5.86
N PHE A 23 -2.48 -9.62 -5.00
CA PHE A 23 -1.12 -9.19 -5.29
C PHE A 23 -0.12 -10.36 -5.29
N GLU A 24 -0.29 -11.36 -4.42
CA GLU A 24 0.48 -12.61 -4.45
C GLU A 24 0.40 -13.34 -5.80
N ARG A 25 -0.68 -13.13 -6.56
CA ARG A 25 -0.94 -13.77 -7.85
C ARG A 25 -0.70 -12.83 -9.03
N PHE A 26 -0.42 -11.57 -8.78
CA PHE A 26 -0.16 -10.58 -9.81
C PHE A 26 1.30 -10.72 -10.27
N ASP A 27 1.50 -11.09 -11.54
CA ASP A 27 2.83 -11.26 -12.12
C ASP A 27 3.45 -9.88 -12.44
N THR A 28 4.02 -9.24 -11.42
CA THR A 28 4.71 -7.94 -11.54
C THR A 28 5.88 -7.98 -12.53
N ALA A 29 6.49 -9.15 -12.76
CA ALA A 29 7.60 -9.30 -13.69
C ALA A 29 7.16 -9.21 -15.15
N HIS A 30 5.93 -9.59 -15.47
CA HIS A 30 5.37 -9.55 -16.82
C HIS A 30 4.25 -8.53 -17.03
N ALA A 31 3.78 -7.88 -15.96
CA ALA A 31 2.84 -6.76 -16.03
C ALA A 31 3.33 -5.68 -17.00
N SER A 32 2.40 -5.00 -17.67
CA SER A 32 2.73 -3.86 -18.53
C SER A 32 3.14 -2.64 -17.71
N ASP A 33 3.85 -1.70 -18.33
CA ASP A 33 4.22 -0.45 -17.66
C ASP A 33 2.99 0.36 -17.22
N ASN A 34 1.90 0.29 -17.99
CA ASN A 34 0.64 0.98 -17.67
C ASN A 34 -0.01 0.39 -16.41
N GLU A 35 0.00 -0.94 -16.26
CA GLU A 35 -0.52 -1.59 -15.06
C GLU A 35 0.34 -1.26 -13.84
N LEU A 36 1.67 -1.28 -13.98
CA LEU A 36 2.59 -0.91 -12.90
C LEU A 36 2.46 0.56 -12.51
N GLN A 37 2.28 1.46 -13.49
CA GLN A 37 2.05 2.88 -13.23
C GLN A 37 0.71 3.10 -12.51
N TYR A 38 -0.36 2.44 -12.99
CA TYR A 38 -1.67 2.51 -12.35
C TYR A 38 -1.61 2.10 -10.88
N LEU A 39 -0.89 1.02 -10.55
CA LEU A 39 -0.68 0.59 -9.17
C LEU A 39 0.21 1.56 -8.37
N ALA A 40 1.26 2.10 -8.99
CA ALA A 40 2.15 3.07 -8.36
C ALA A 40 1.43 4.39 -7.98
N ASP A 41 0.46 4.81 -8.80
CA ASP A 41 -0.29 6.06 -8.61
C ASP A 41 -1.11 6.08 -7.32
N PHE A 42 -1.44 4.91 -6.74
CA PHE A 42 -2.11 4.81 -5.45
C PHE A 42 -1.31 5.37 -4.28
N THR A 43 -0.01 5.68 -4.45
CA THR A 43 0.79 6.35 -3.41
C THR A 43 0.15 7.67 -2.95
N ALA A 44 -0.45 8.43 -3.86
CA ALA A 44 -1.16 9.67 -3.51
C ALA A 44 -2.44 9.36 -2.71
N THR A 45 -3.21 8.37 -3.17
CA THR A 45 -4.44 7.93 -2.48
C THR A 45 -4.15 7.41 -1.07
N VAL A 46 -3.04 6.72 -0.86
CA VAL A 46 -2.58 6.26 0.47
C VAL A 46 -2.37 7.43 1.42
N ALA A 47 -1.76 8.52 0.94
CA ALA A 47 -1.56 9.71 1.77
C ALA A 47 -2.90 10.33 2.18
N ASP A 48 -3.83 10.49 1.24
CA ASP A 48 -5.17 11.03 1.50
C ASP A 48 -5.97 10.16 2.49
N MET A 49 -5.88 8.82 2.33
CA MET A 49 -6.52 7.87 3.23
C MET A 49 -5.92 7.95 4.65
N ALA A 50 -4.59 8.04 4.77
CA ALA A 50 -3.90 8.15 6.05
C ALA A 50 -4.25 9.47 6.76
N GLU A 51 -4.31 10.59 6.02
CA GLU A 51 -4.75 11.88 6.55
C GLU A 51 -6.19 11.81 7.06
N SER A 52 -7.09 11.25 6.25
CA SER A 52 -8.51 11.08 6.60
C SER A 52 -8.67 10.23 7.86
N LEU A 53 -7.96 9.11 7.96
CA LEU A 53 -7.98 8.25 9.13
C LEU A 53 -7.42 8.95 10.38
N SER A 54 -6.37 9.76 10.22
CA SER A 54 -5.81 10.58 11.30
C SER A 54 -6.85 11.57 11.83
N THR A 55 -7.52 12.31 10.95
CA THR A 55 -8.59 13.25 11.34
C THR A 55 -9.73 12.54 12.08
N LEU A 56 -10.19 11.40 11.57
CA LEU A 56 -11.27 10.63 12.20
C LEU A 56 -10.85 10.10 13.57
N THR A 57 -9.66 9.52 13.67
CA THR A 57 -9.14 8.96 14.92
C THR A 57 -8.94 10.05 15.98
N ALA A 58 -8.45 11.23 15.58
CA ALA A 58 -8.34 12.38 16.47
C ALA A 58 -9.71 12.85 16.97
N GLY A 59 -10.72 12.92 16.09
CA GLY A 59 -12.10 13.25 16.45
C GLY A 59 -12.68 12.28 17.49
N ILE A 60 -12.50 10.97 17.28
CA ILE A 60 -12.90 9.93 18.24
C ILE A 60 -12.16 10.12 19.57
N GLY A 61 -10.84 10.35 19.54
CA GLY A 61 -10.04 10.59 20.74
C GLY A 61 -10.51 11.81 21.54
N MET A 62 -10.94 12.88 20.88
CA MET A 62 -11.53 14.04 21.55
C MET A 62 -12.86 13.71 22.24
N LEU A 63 -13.72 12.91 21.60
CA LEU A 63 -14.98 12.46 22.21
C LEU A 63 -14.73 11.57 23.44
N VAL A 64 -13.81 10.61 23.34
CA VAL A 64 -13.37 9.78 24.48
C VAL A 64 -12.82 10.65 25.62
N SER A 65 -11.99 11.63 25.30
CA SER A 65 -11.40 12.55 26.28
C SER A 65 -12.46 13.41 26.98
N ALA A 66 -13.47 13.89 26.24
CA ALA A 66 -14.59 14.62 26.79
C ALA A 66 -15.45 13.74 27.73
N ASP A 67 -15.74 12.50 27.34
CA ASP A 67 -16.53 11.56 28.15
C ASP A 67 -15.82 11.10 29.42
N SER A 68 -14.50 10.92 29.36
CA SER A 68 -13.68 10.48 30.49
C SER A 68 -13.42 11.57 31.55
N ARG A 69 -13.44 12.86 31.16
CA ARG A 69 -13.22 14.00 32.06
C ARG A 69 -14.49 14.50 32.77
N SER A 70 -15.65 14.01 32.37
CA SER A 70 -16.93 14.42 32.96
C SER A 70 -17.20 13.67 34.27
N GLU A 71 -16.94 14.33 35.42
CA GLU A 71 -17.27 13.80 36.75
C GLU A 71 -18.77 13.75 37.04
N SER A 72 -19.58 14.51 36.29
CA SER A 72 -21.03 14.54 36.44
C SER A 72 -21.69 13.59 35.44
N LYS A 73 -22.44 12.60 35.95
CA LYS A 73 -23.22 11.63 35.16
C LYS A 73 -24.12 12.25 34.08
N HIS A 74 -24.49 13.52 34.23
CA HIS A 74 -25.40 14.24 33.33
C HIS A 74 -24.73 14.92 32.13
N LEU A 75 -23.39 14.98 32.09
CA LEU A 75 -22.60 15.61 31.01
C LEU A 75 -21.76 14.61 30.22
N ARG A 76 -21.95 13.30 30.45
CA ARG A 76 -21.39 12.29 29.56
C ARG A 76 -22.18 12.33 28.26
N THR A 77 -21.47 12.51 27.15
CA THR A 77 -22.04 12.46 25.81
C THR A 77 -22.58 11.07 25.47
N GLU A 78 -22.23 10.04 26.28
CA GLU A 78 -22.61 8.63 26.13
C GLU A 78 -22.34 8.08 24.71
N ALA A 79 -21.49 8.77 23.94
CA ALA A 79 -21.25 8.46 22.54
C ALA A 79 -20.47 7.15 22.36
N LEU A 80 -19.78 6.72 23.42
CA LEU A 80 -19.00 5.49 23.46
C LEU A 80 -19.41 4.69 24.70
N GLN A 81 -20.42 3.84 24.56
CA GLN A 81 -20.79 2.90 25.62
C GLN A 81 -19.87 1.68 25.54
N GLY A 82 -19.36 1.20 26.67
CA GLY A 82 -18.15 0.36 26.80
C GLY A 82 -18.04 -0.97 26.02
N LYS A 83 -18.97 -1.31 25.12
CA LYS A 83 -18.80 -2.36 24.11
C LYS A 83 -18.36 -1.84 22.73
N ASP A 84 -18.50 -0.54 22.49
CA ASP A 84 -18.22 0.10 21.20
C ASP A 84 -16.74 0.51 21.06
N GLU A 85 -16.05 0.79 22.18
CA GLU A 85 -14.63 1.19 22.17
C GLU A 85 -13.70 0.11 21.60
N PRO A 86 -13.78 -1.18 21.98
CA PRO A 86 -12.93 -2.21 21.38
C PRO A 86 -13.24 -2.41 19.89
N ALA A 87 -14.52 -2.32 19.49
CA ALA A 87 -14.93 -2.47 18.10
C ALA A 87 -14.38 -1.34 17.20
N LEU A 88 -14.38 -0.11 17.69
CA LEU A 88 -13.76 1.03 17.01
C LEU A 88 -12.26 0.89 16.88
N LEU A 89 -11.57 0.42 17.93
CA LEU A 89 -10.13 0.16 17.86
C LEU A 89 -9.80 -0.95 16.85
N PHE A 90 -10.61 -2.01 16.79
CA PHE A 90 -10.47 -3.04 15.75
C PHE A 90 -10.71 -2.48 14.35
N HIS A 91 -11.67 -1.57 14.18
CA HIS A 91 -11.92 -0.94 12.89
C HIS A 91 -10.75 -0.03 12.46
N VAL A 92 -10.24 0.82 13.36
CA VAL A 92 -9.05 1.65 13.10
C VAL A 92 -7.85 0.77 12.75
N ALA A 93 -7.63 -0.32 13.49
CA ALA A 93 -6.55 -1.25 13.18
C ALA A 93 -6.69 -1.88 11.78
N ALA A 94 -7.90 -2.28 11.39
CA ALA A 94 -8.18 -2.84 10.06
C ALA A 94 -7.97 -1.82 8.94
N GLU A 95 -8.32 -0.55 9.15
CA GLU A 95 -8.06 0.52 8.19
C GLU A 95 -6.56 0.83 8.05
N ILE A 96 -5.81 0.82 9.17
CA ILE A 96 -4.34 0.95 9.14
C ILE A 96 -3.73 -0.20 8.33
N GLU A 97 -4.17 -1.43 8.57
CA GLU A 97 -3.70 -2.62 7.85
C GLU A 97 -3.97 -2.49 6.34
N LEU A 98 -5.17 -2.04 5.96
CA LEU A 98 -5.54 -1.80 4.56
C LEU A 98 -4.65 -0.74 3.91
N ILE A 99 -4.49 0.43 4.54
CA ILE A 99 -3.66 1.53 4.03
C ILE A 99 -2.22 1.06 3.84
N ALA A 100 -1.66 0.38 4.86
CA ALA A 100 -0.31 -0.14 4.80
C ALA A 100 -0.12 -1.10 3.63
N ARG A 101 -1.12 -1.95 3.36
CA ARG A 101 -1.03 -2.91 2.27
C ARG A 101 -1.13 -2.28 0.89
N ILE A 102 -2.00 -1.28 0.71
CA ILE A 102 -2.06 -0.50 -0.54
C ILE A 102 -0.72 0.22 -0.76
N ALA A 103 -0.13 0.78 0.31
CA ALA A 103 1.16 1.47 0.23
C ALA A 103 2.29 0.55 -0.22
N GLU A 104 2.35 -0.67 0.31
CA GLU A 104 3.32 -1.69 -0.09
C GLU A 104 3.19 -2.03 -1.58
N VAL A 105 1.97 -2.32 -2.05
CA VAL A 105 1.70 -2.64 -3.47
C VAL A 105 2.10 -1.49 -4.39
N ALA A 106 1.77 -0.26 -4.03
CA ALA A 106 2.11 0.93 -4.81
C ALA A 106 3.64 1.14 -4.87
N ALA A 107 4.32 0.99 -3.74
CA ALA A 107 5.77 1.13 -3.65
C ALA A 107 6.50 0.05 -4.47
N ASP A 108 6.09 -1.21 -4.35
CA ASP A 108 6.65 -2.32 -5.12
C ASP A 108 6.45 -2.08 -6.62
N SER A 109 5.24 -1.72 -7.04
CA SER A 109 4.91 -1.47 -8.45
C SER A 109 5.76 -0.33 -9.03
N ASN A 110 5.94 0.75 -8.27
CA ASN A 110 6.83 1.85 -8.65
C ASN A 110 8.29 1.38 -8.75
N CYS A 111 8.77 0.59 -7.78
CA CYS A 111 10.13 0.05 -7.80
C CYS A 111 10.40 -0.79 -9.07
N TYR A 112 9.47 -1.68 -9.43
CA TYR A 112 9.57 -2.48 -10.67
C TYR A 112 9.57 -1.60 -11.92
N LEU A 113 8.69 -0.61 -11.99
CA LEU A 113 8.61 0.33 -13.11
C LEU A 113 9.91 1.11 -13.28
N GLN A 114 10.42 1.70 -12.19
CA GLN A 114 11.67 2.47 -12.20
C GLN A 114 12.87 1.62 -12.61
N ARG A 115 12.93 0.35 -12.16
CA ARG A 115 13.98 -0.59 -12.57
C ARG A 115 13.94 -0.82 -14.08
N ARG A 116 12.76 -1.11 -14.65
CA ARG A 116 12.58 -1.32 -16.09
C ARG A 116 12.90 -0.10 -16.94
N LEU A 117 12.52 1.09 -16.48
CA LEU A 117 12.85 2.34 -17.17
C LEU A 117 14.37 2.56 -17.16
N THR A 118 15.01 2.33 -16.03
CA THR A 118 16.47 2.43 -15.88
C THR A 118 17.20 1.45 -16.79
N ASP A 119 16.76 0.19 -16.86
CA ASP A 119 17.41 -0.82 -17.69
C ASP A 119 17.25 -0.54 -19.18
N ARG A 120 16.07 -0.06 -19.62
CA ARG A 120 15.88 0.42 -21.00
C ARG A 120 16.79 1.60 -21.33
N LEU A 121 16.94 2.56 -20.41
CA LEU A 121 17.85 3.68 -20.59
C LEU A 121 19.32 3.23 -20.72
N LYS A 122 19.76 2.23 -19.96
CA LYS A 122 21.11 1.64 -20.09
C LYS A 122 21.30 1.01 -21.46
N ILE A 123 20.35 0.20 -21.92
CA ILE A 123 20.41 -0.46 -23.24
C ILE A 123 20.50 0.59 -24.35
N GLU A 124 19.67 1.63 -24.31
CA GLU A 124 19.68 2.69 -25.32
C GLU A 124 20.99 3.49 -25.30
N ARG A 125 21.56 3.77 -24.12
CA ARG A 125 22.90 4.39 -24.02
C ARG A 125 23.99 3.51 -24.63
N SER A 126 23.98 2.21 -24.35
CA SER A 126 24.93 1.27 -24.94
C SER A 126 24.80 1.21 -26.47
N ARG A 127 23.58 1.16 -27.01
CA ARG A 127 23.35 1.14 -28.47
C ARG A 127 23.87 2.39 -29.17
N ARG A 128 23.70 3.57 -28.56
CA ARG A 128 24.25 4.82 -29.10
C ARG A 128 25.78 4.82 -29.11
N GLY A 129 26.41 4.40 -28.01
CA GLY A 129 27.88 4.29 -27.94
C GLY A 129 28.46 3.37 -29.02
N PHE A 130 27.84 2.20 -29.26
CA PHE A 130 28.25 1.31 -30.34
C PHE A 130 28.06 1.91 -31.75
N SER A 131 26.99 2.68 -31.96
CA SER A 131 26.75 3.35 -33.24
C SER A 131 27.78 4.44 -33.54
N ASP A 132 28.20 5.20 -32.53
CA ASP A 132 29.17 6.29 -32.66
C ASP A 132 30.59 5.77 -32.92
N GLU A 133 30.96 4.63 -32.32
CA GLU A 133 32.24 3.95 -32.57
C GLU A 133 32.32 3.38 -34.00
N TYR A 134 31.24 2.72 -34.46
CA TYR A 134 31.19 2.17 -35.82
C TYR A 134 31.24 3.26 -36.90
N SER A 135 30.55 4.38 -36.66
CA SER A 135 30.55 5.52 -37.58
C SER A 135 31.92 6.20 -37.65
N SER A 136 32.71 6.17 -36.56
CA SER A 136 34.06 6.74 -36.51
C SER A 136 35.10 5.83 -37.18
N GLN A 137 34.91 4.51 -37.15
CA GLN A 137 35.76 3.55 -37.89
C GLN A 137 35.53 3.59 -39.41
N ALA A 138 34.30 3.82 -39.87
CA ALA A 138 33.99 3.87 -41.30
C ALA A 138 34.60 5.08 -42.04
N VAL A 139 34.94 6.16 -41.32
CA VAL A 139 35.52 7.40 -41.91
C VAL A 139 37.05 7.31 -42.05
N ASN A 140 37.72 6.41 -41.33
CA ASN A 140 39.20 6.31 -41.31
C ASN A 140 39.80 5.34 -42.34
N HIS A 141 38.98 4.72 -43.20
CA HIS A 141 39.41 3.77 -44.23
C HIS A 141 39.01 4.17 -45.66
N GLY A 142 38.72 5.45 -45.89
CA GLY A 142 38.48 6.04 -47.22
C GLY A 142 39.68 6.79 -47.77
#